data_AF-A0ABD1KPH9-F1
#
_entry.id   AF-A0ABD1KPH9-F1
#
_cell.length_a   1.000
_cell.length_b   1.000
_cell.length_c   1.000
_cell.angle_alpha   90.00
_cell.angle_beta   90.00
_cell.angle_gamma   90.00
#
_symmetry.space_group_name_H-M   'P 1'
#
loop_
_entity.id
_entity.type
_entity.pdbx_description
1 polymer ?
#
loop_
_entity_poly.entity_id
_entity_poly.type
_entity_poly.pdbx_seq_one_letter_code
_entity_poly.pdbx_strand_id
1 'polypeptide(L)'
;MKSIDNNKIITAITIPGTHDAMALQGSIFGDIAICQAWSLADQLRAGIRYLDLRVKDNLEIVHGIVSQQTTFTQVLNTVQNFLNQYKTETVLIRVKPEGNHKNNVQVEVQKVIKSLLNIWVKSSVPNMGEARGKVILLQKNEFKLGIPTSGTDKSGDYKVCDYDKKSRKLKNI
;
A
#
# COMPACT_ATOMS: atom_id res chain seq x y z
N MET A 1 -4.97 -9.66 12.86
CA MET A 1 -5.33 -10.78 11.95
C MET A 1 -5.14 -12.17 12.57
N LYS A 2 -4.48 -12.32 13.73
CA LYS A 2 -4.35 -13.57 14.49
C LYS A 2 -5.60 -14.45 14.58
N SER A 3 -6.77 -13.88 14.85
CA SER A 3 -8.03 -14.62 15.08
C SER A 3 -8.75 -15.10 13.82
N ILE A 4 -8.28 -14.74 12.63
CA ILE A 4 -8.91 -15.13 11.37
C ILE A 4 -8.47 -16.56 11.02
N ASP A 5 -9.38 -17.43 10.57
CA ASP A 5 -9.06 -18.80 10.18
C ASP A 5 -8.05 -18.85 9.01
N ASN A 6 -7.12 -19.81 9.03
CA ASN A 6 -6.08 -19.95 8.01
C ASN A 6 -6.62 -20.21 6.61
N ASN A 7 -7.78 -20.88 6.48
CA ASN A 7 -8.39 -21.20 5.20
C ASN A 7 -9.17 -20.02 4.61
N LYS A 8 -9.42 -18.95 5.38
CA LYS A 8 -10.12 -17.78 4.87
C LYS A 8 -9.24 -17.06 3.83
N ILE A 9 -9.78 -16.83 2.64
CA ILE A 9 -9.12 -16.06 1.58
C ILE A 9 -9.03 -14.59 1.94
N ILE A 10 -7.94 -13.90 1.57
CA ILE A 10 -7.74 -12.51 2.00
C ILE A 10 -8.81 -11.56 1.48
N THR A 11 -9.38 -11.83 0.30
CA THR A 11 -10.41 -11.01 -0.34
C THR A 11 -11.76 -11.10 0.36
N ALA A 12 -11.96 -12.07 1.27
CA ALA A 12 -13.16 -12.21 2.10
C ALA A 12 -13.03 -11.50 3.47
N ILE A 13 -11.99 -10.69 3.66
CA ILE A 13 -11.69 -9.98 4.90
C ILE A 13 -11.87 -8.48 4.66
N THR A 14 -12.57 -7.80 5.57
CA THR A 14 -12.58 -6.34 5.60
C THR A 14 -11.26 -5.85 6.18
N ILE A 15 -10.45 -5.17 5.37
CA ILE A 15 -9.10 -4.76 5.72
C ILE A 15 -9.05 -3.22 5.78
N PRO A 16 -8.76 -2.61 6.93
CA PRO A 16 -8.55 -1.16 7.00
C PRO A 16 -7.24 -0.77 6.31
N GLY A 17 -7.30 0.32 5.55
CA GLY A 17 -6.19 0.79 4.72
C GLY A 17 -6.02 2.30 4.75
N THR A 18 -4.82 2.75 4.38
CA THR A 18 -4.49 4.18 4.25
C THR A 18 -4.17 4.54 2.81
N HIS A 19 -4.84 5.58 2.31
CA HIS A 19 -4.52 6.22 1.03
C HIS A 19 -3.27 7.08 1.22
N ASP A 20 -2.32 6.95 0.29
CA ASP A 20 -1.04 7.65 0.34
C ASP A 20 -0.36 7.52 1.71
N ALA A 21 -0.11 6.27 2.12
CA ALA A 21 0.18 5.92 3.52
C ALA A 21 1.41 6.65 4.11
N MET A 22 2.31 7.15 3.26
CA MET A 22 3.51 7.88 3.66
C MET A 22 3.43 9.39 3.41
N ALA A 23 2.26 9.91 3.01
CA ALA A 23 2.02 11.33 2.80
C ALA A 23 1.93 12.07 4.14
N LEU A 24 3.09 12.26 4.80
CA LEU A 24 3.28 12.91 6.10
C LEU A 24 3.92 14.30 5.97
N GLN A 25 4.54 14.58 4.83
CA GLN A 25 5.31 15.78 4.58
C GLN A 25 4.56 16.71 3.61
N GLY A 26 4.43 17.96 4.02
CA GLY A 26 3.96 19.06 3.18
C GLY A 26 5.04 19.56 2.22
N SER A 27 4.72 20.63 1.51
CA SER A 27 5.66 21.35 0.64
C SER A 27 5.92 22.76 1.16
N ILE A 28 6.84 23.49 0.54
CA ILE A 28 7.01 24.93 0.82
C ILE A 28 5.74 25.75 0.55
N PHE A 29 4.79 25.22 -0.23
CA PHE A 29 3.50 25.83 -0.53
C PHE A 29 2.37 25.36 0.40
N GLY A 30 2.72 24.65 1.49
CA GLY A 30 1.79 24.19 2.53
C GLY A 30 1.50 22.70 2.51
N ASP A 31 0.55 22.32 3.37
CA ASP A 31 0.29 20.94 3.80
C ASP A 31 -0.72 20.18 2.91
N ILE A 32 -0.98 20.69 1.71
CA ILE A 32 -1.95 20.08 0.76
C ILE A 32 -1.56 18.66 0.33
N ALA A 33 -0.29 18.28 0.53
CA ALA A 33 0.24 16.95 0.22
C ALA A 33 0.17 15.99 1.41
N ILE A 34 -0.24 16.43 2.61
CA ILE A 34 -0.34 15.57 3.80
C ILE A 34 -1.68 14.83 3.77
N CYS A 35 -1.65 13.49 3.87
CA CYS A 35 -2.84 12.65 3.97
C CYS A 35 -2.91 11.85 5.28
N GLN A 36 -1.79 11.73 6.00
CA GLN A 36 -1.70 10.94 7.21
C GLN A 36 -1.12 11.77 8.36
N ALA A 37 -1.54 11.48 9.60
CA ALA A 37 -1.00 12.10 10.81
C ALA A 37 -0.09 11.15 11.60
N TRP A 38 -0.15 9.85 11.32
CA TRP A 38 0.58 8.81 12.06
C TRP A 38 1.76 8.29 11.27
N SER A 39 2.85 8.01 11.98
CA SER A 39 3.97 7.27 11.41
C SER A 39 3.50 5.91 10.87
N LEU A 40 4.25 5.33 9.94
CA LEU A 40 3.94 4.00 9.42
C LEU A 40 3.85 2.94 10.53
N ALA A 41 4.75 3.00 11.51
CA ALA A 41 4.73 2.06 12.63
C ALA A 41 3.45 2.20 13.46
N ASP A 42 2.96 3.42 13.65
CA ASP A 42 1.74 3.67 14.42
C ASP A 42 0.49 3.31 13.63
N GLN A 43 0.45 3.55 12.31
CA GLN A 43 -0.60 3.01 11.43
C GLN A 43 -0.71 1.48 11.58
N LEU A 44 0.43 0.78 11.52
CA LEU A 44 0.46 -0.68 11.67
C LEU A 44 -0.01 -1.13 13.05
N ARG A 45 0.40 -0.45 14.13
CA ARG A 45 -0.06 -0.75 15.50
C ARG A 45 -1.55 -0.48 15.69
N ALA A 46 -2.08 0.56 15.06
CA ALA A 46 -3.51 0.91 15.07
C ALA A 46 -4.38 -0.06 14.25
N GLY A 47 -3.77 -1.01 13.54
CA GLY A 47 -4.47 -2.07 12.83
C GLY A 47 -4.57 -1.87 11.32
N ILE A 48 -3.93 -0.85 10.73
CA ILE A 48 -3.85 -0.68 9.28
C ILE A 48 -3.08 -1.85 8.66
N ARG A 49 -3.65 -2.46 7.62
CA ARG A 49 -3.10 -3.65 6.94
C ARG A 49 -3.10 -3.52 5.42
N TYR A 50 -3.55 -2.39 4.89
CA TYR A 50 -3.40 -2.00 3.48
C TYR A 50 -2.72 -0.65 3.39
N LEU A 51 -1.68 -0.55 2.56
CA LEU A 51 -0.91 0.67 2.34
C LEU A 51 -0.88 1.00 0.84
N ASP A 52 -1.30 2.21 0.49
CA ASP A 52 -1.11 2.77 -0.86
C ASP A 52 0.18 3.59 -0.90
N LEU A 53 1.16 3.15 -1.68
CA LEU A 53 2.47 3.79 -1.80
C LEU A 53 2.69 4.31 -3.22
N ARG A 54 3.08 5.58 -3.33
CA ARG A 54 3.49 6.19 -4.59
C ARG A 54 5.00 6.26 -4.69
N VAL A 55 5.56 5.62 -5.71
CA VAL A 55 6.99 5.31 -5.78
C VAL A 55 7.57 5.79 -7.11
N LYS A 56 8.71 6.49 -7.05
CA LYS A 56 9.50 6.86 -8.24
C LYS A 56 10.49 5.75 -8.62
N ASP A 57 11.09 5.89 -9.80
CA ASP A 57 12.10 4.97 -10.32
C ASP A 57 13.32 4.85 -9.40
N ASN A 58 13.74 5.92 -8.74
CA ASN A 58 14.79 5.88 -7.72
C ASN A 58 14.34 5.32 -6.34
N LEU A 59 13.17 4.67 -6.25
CA LEU A 59 12.55 4.14 -5.03
C LEU A 59 12.12 5.18 -3.99
N GLU A 60 12.19 6.47 -4.32
CA GLU A 60 11.68 7.54 -3.46
C GLU A 60 10.15 7.45 -3.32
N ILE A 61 9.65 7.66 -2.09
CA ILE A 61 8.22 7.82 -1.84
C ILE A 61 7.83 9.29 -1.97
N VAL A 62 6.78 9.56 -2.75
CA VAL A 62 6.37 10.92 -3.09
C VAL A 62 4.86 11.10 -3.10
N HIS A 63 4.39 12.33 -2.91
CA HIS A 63 3.02 12.71 -3.26
C HIS A 63 3.08 13.78 -4.36
N GLY A 64 2.89 13.35 -5.61
CA GLY A 64 3.10 14.21 -6.78
C GLY A 64 4.57 14.64 -6.86
N ILE A 65 4.82 15.94 -6.79
CA ILE A 65 6.19 16.50 -6.79
C ILE A 65 6.84 16.53 -5.40
N VAL A 66 6.07 16.28 -4.34
CA VAL A 66 6.52 16.45 -2.95
C VAL A 66 7.18 15.17 -2.45
N SER A 67 8.46 15.26 -2.09
CA SER A 67 9.19 14.16 -1.43
C SER A 67 8.62 13.89 -0.04
N GLN A 68 8.43 12.62 0.29
CA GLN A 68 8.04 12.20 1.64
C GLN A 68 9.24 11.82 2.52
N GLN A 69 10.45 12.18 2.07
CA GLN A 69 11.71 12.00 2.82
C GLN A 69 11.95 10.55 3.25
N THR A 70 11.48 9.60 2.45
CA THR A 70 11.64 8.17 2.69
C THR A 70 11.67 7.39 1.38
N THR A 71 12.07 6.13 1.45
CA THR A 71 12.16 5.23 0.30
C THR A 71 11.30 4.00 0.49
N PHE A 72 10.95 3.35 -0.61
CA PHE A 72 10.26 2.07 -0.62
C PHE A 72 10.99 1.03 0.25
N THR A 73 12.32 1.01 0.21
CA THR A 73 13.14 0.11 1.03
C THR A 73 12.97 0.37 2.53
N GLN A 74 12.95 1.64 2.97
CA GLN A 74 12.74 1.98 4.39
C GLN A 74 11.32 1.62 4.87
N VAL A 75 10.32 1.86 4.02
CA VAL A 75 8.93 1.44 4.27
C VAL A 75 8.87 -0.08 4.42
N LEU A 76 9.49 -0.82 3.50
CA LEU A 76 9.50 -2.28 3.53
C LEU A 76 10.19 -2.83 4.78
N ASN A 77 11.33 -2.25 5.18
CA ASN A 77 12.02 -2.62 6.42
C ASN A 77 11.12 -2.43 7.65
N THR A 78 10.38 -1.32 7.71
CA THR A 78 9.44 -1.05 8.81
C THR A 78 8.34 -2.10 8.86
N VAL A 79 7.76 -2.45 7.71
CA VAL A 79 6.72 -3.48 7.60
C VAL A 79 7.27 -4.86 7.96
N GLN A 80 8.49 -5.21 7.52
CA GLN A 80 9.12 -6.49 7.86
C GLN A 80 9.41 -6.59 9.36
N ASN A 81 9.89 -5.53 9.99
CA ASN A 81 10.08 -5.50 11.45
C ASN A 81 8.76 -5.74 12.18
N PHE A 82 7.68 -5.09 11.73
CA PHE A 82 6.34 -5.33 12.26
C PHE A 82 5.90 -6.79 12.09
N LEU A 83 6.06 -7.38 10.90
CA LEU A 83 5.68 -8.77 10.62
C LEU A 83 6.55 -9.80 11.38
N ASN A 84 7.82 -9.47 11.64
CA ASN A 84 8.70 -10.30 12.46
C ASN A 84 8.24 -10.35 13.92
N GLN A 85 7.78 -9.20 14.44
CA GLN A 85 7.22 -9.09 15.79
C GLN A 85 5.82 -9.72 15.89
N TYR A 86 5.00 -9.55 14.86
CA TYR A 86 3.61 -10.01 14.81
C TYR A 86 3.39 -11.00 13.66
N LYS A 87 3.98 -12.20 13.78
CA LYS A 87 4.01 -13.25 12.73
C LYS A 87 2.64 -13.71 12.21
N THR A 88 1.58 -13.44 12.96
CA THR A 88 0.20 -13.78 12.57
C THR A 88 -0.47 -12.72 11.69
N GLU A 89 0.19 -11.60 11.44
CA GLU A 89 -0.30 -10.52 10.60
C GLU A 89 0.19 -10.66 9.16
N THR A 90 -0.40 -9.89 8.25
CA THR A 90 0.06 -9.70 6.87
C THR A 90 -0.21 -8.26 6.47
N VAL A 91 0.56 -7.70 5.54
CA VAL A 91 0.36 -6.31 5.08
C VAL A 91 0.26 -6.30 3.57
N LEU A 92 -0.82 -5.73 3.05
CA LEU A 92 -1.03 -5.51 1.63
C LEU A 92 -0.40 -4.17 1.25
N ILE A 93 0.42 -4.16 0.21
CA ILE A 93 1.06 -2.95 -0.32
C ILE A 93 0.68 -2.80 -1.78
N ARG A 94 -0.02 -1.72 -2.09
CA ARG A 94 -0.18 -1.25 -3.47
C ARG A 94 0.99 -0.35 -3.82
N VAL A 95 1.70 -0.70 -4.88
CA VAL A 95 2.73 0.16 -5.46
C VAL A 95 2.14 0.89 -6.66
N LYS A 96 2.14 2.21 -6.60
CA LYS A 96 1.72 3.09 -7.68
C LYS A 96 2.92 3.86 -8.23
N PRO A 97 3.40 3.54 -9.44
CA PRO A 97 4.47 4.29 -10.08
C PRO A 97 4.12 5.78 -10.27
N GLU A 98 5.02 6.68 -9.87
CA GLU A 98 4.89 8.13 -9.96
C GLU A 98 6.12 8.75 -10.66
N GLY A 99 5.95 9.91 -11.29
CA GLY A 99 7.01 10.59 -12.07
C GLY A 99 7.05 10.19 -13.56
N ASN A 100 8.16 10.51 -14.24
CA ASN A 100 8.27 10.37 -15.69
C ASN A 100 8.63 8.96 -16.15
N HIS A 101 9.39 8.20 -15.35
CA HIS A 101 9.87 6.85 -15.71
C HIS A 101 9.12 5.74 -14.98
N LYS A 102 7.78 5.78 -15.01
CA LYS A 102 6.91 4.85 -14.29
C LYS A 102 7.21 3.37 -14.57
N ASN A 103 7.61 3.04 -15.80
CA ASN A 103 7.94 1.67 -16.20
C ASN A 103 9.18 1.11 -15.49
N ASN A 104 10.10 1.97 -15.03
CA ASN A 104 11.32 1.54 -14.34
C ASN A 104 11.07 1.19 -12.87
N VAL A 105 10.01 1.71 -12.27
CA VAL A 105 9.65 1.47 -10.85
C VAL A 105 9.54 -0.02 -10.55
N GLN A 106 8.93 -0.79 -11.45
CA GLN A 106 8.80 -2.23 -11.26
C GLN A 106 10.17 -2.92 -11.20
N VAL A 107 11.09 -2.53 -12.08
CA VAL A 107 12.44 -3.12 -12.14
C VAL A 107 13.19 -2.86 -10.84
N GLU A 108 13.14 -1.63 -10.32
CA GLU A 108 13.82 -1.29 -9.08
C GLU A 108 13.18 -1.96 -7.86
N VAL A 109 11.85 -2.01 -7.79
CA VAL A 109 11.14 -2.75 -6.73
C VAL A 109 11.48 -4.25 -6.79
N GLN A 110 11.53 -4.85 -7.98
CA GLN A 110 11.94 -6.25 -8.15
C GLN A 110 13.36 -6.50 -7.62
N LYS A 111 14.32 -5.59 -7.87
CA LYS A 111 15.67 -5.70 -7.32
C LYS A 111 15.68 -5.72 -5.79
N VAL A 112 14.90 -4.84 -5.16
CA VAL A 112 14.79 -4.77 -3.69
C VAL A 112 14.23 -6.06 -3.10
N ILE A 113 13.17 -6.62 -3.70
CA ILE A 113 12.46 -7.75 -3.12
C ILE A 113 13.03 -9.12 -3.51
N LYS A 114 13.97 -9.19 -4.48
CA LYS A 114 14.49 -10.45 -5.05
C LYS A 114 15.03 -11.42 -4.00
N SER A 115 15.66 -10.91 -2.94
CA SER A 115 16.24 -11.71 -1.86
C SER A 115 15.29 -11.96 -0.68
N LEU A 116 14.07 -11.42 -0.72
CA LEU A 116 13.13 -11.45 0.39
C LEU A 116 12.13 -12.60 0.22
N LEU A 117 12.20 -13.60 1.11
CA LEU A 117 11.35 -14.79 1.06
C LEU A 117 9.91 -14.55 1.57
N ASN A 118 9.68 -13.43 2.26
CA ASN A 118 8.40 -13.09 2.88
C ASN A 118 7.55 -12.10 2.05
N ILE A 119 7.75 -12.06 0.73
CA ILE A 119 6.98 -11.20 -0.18
C ILE A 119 6.16 -12.07 -1.14
N TRP A 120 4.84 -11.88 -1.14
CA TRP A 120 3.93 -12.52 -2.07
C TRP A 120 3.79 -11.67 -3.33
N VAL A 121 4.38 -12.17 -4.42
CA VAL A 121 4.38 -11.53 -5.76
C VAL A 121 3.54 -12.28 -6.79
N LYS A 122 2.90 -13.38 -6.40
CA LYS A 122 2.05 -14.18 -7.29
C LYS A 122 0.72 -13.47 -7.55
N SER A 123 0.16 -13.67 -8.74
CA SER A 123 -1.16 -13.15 -9.12
C SER A 123 -2.32 -13.85 -8.43
N SER A 124 -2.11 -15.06 -7.88
CA SER A 124 -3.13 -15.80 -7.16
C SER A 124 -3.42 -15.17 -5.79
N VAL A 125 -4.68 -15.25 -5.38
CA VAL A 125 -5.13 -14.78 -4.06
C VAL A 125 -4.78 -15.82 -3.00
N PRO A 126 -3.95 -15.49 -1.99
CA PRO A 126 -3.62 -16.42 -0.92
C PRO A 126 -4.77 -16.57 0.07
N ASN A 127 -4.76 -17.67 0.82
CA ASN A 127 -5.46 -17.76 2.10
C ASN A 127 -4.63 -17.15 3.24
N MET A 128 -5.24 -17.01 4.42
CA MET A 128 -4.55 -16.44 5.58
C MET A 128 -3.35 -17.27 6.03
N GLY A 129 -3.40 -18.60 5.93
CA GLY A 129 -2.26 -19.47 6.24
C GLY A 129 -1.03 -19.14 5.38
N GLU A 130 -1.24 -18.90 4.09
CA GLU A 130 -0.20 -18.48 3.16
C GLU A 130 0.24 -17.03 3.36
N ALA A 131 -0.68 -16.13 3.73
CA ALA A 131 -0.41 -14.69 3.86
C ALA A 131 0.36 -14.31 5.14
N ARG A 132 0.20 -15.07 6.22
CA ARG A 132 0.82 -14.76 7.53
C ARG A 132 2.33 -14.57 7.44
N GLY A 133 2.80 -13.52 8.11
CA GLY A 133 4.19 -13.10 8.16
C GLY A 133 4.72 -12.53 6.84
N LYS A 134 3.86 -12.31 5.84
CA LYS A 134 4.25 -11.84 4.51
C LYS A 134 3.67 -10.48 4.18
N VAL A 135 4.41 -9.76 3.33
CA VAL A 135 3.89 -8.63 2.56
C VAL A 135 3.23 -9.17 1.31
N ILE A 136 2.03 -8.70 0.97
CA ILE A 136 1.35 -9.03 -0.27
C ILE A 136 1.39 -7.82 -1.18
N LEU A 137 2.05 -7.93 -2.33
CA LEU A 137 2.04 -6.86 -3.33
C LEU A 137 0.73 -6.88 -4.11
N LEU A 138 0.28 -5.69 -4.49
CA LEU A 138 -0.89 -5.47 -5.32
C LEU A 138 -0.49 -4.76 -6.61
N GLN A 139 -0.95 -5.29 -7.73
CA GLN A 139 -0.65 -4.76 -9.06
C GLN A 139 -1.83 -4.02 -9.67
N LYS A 140 -1.50 -2.95 -10.41
CA LYS A 140 -2.42 -2.14 -11.21
C LYS A 140 -1.61 -1.38 -12.26
N ASN A 141 -2.14 -1.24 -13.48
CA ASN A 141 -1.56 -0.45 -14.56
C ASN A 141 -0.08 -0.78 -14.84
N GLU A 142 0.84 0.16 -14.63
CA GLU A 142 2.27 0.08 -14.93
C GLU A 142 3.03 -0.87 -13.99
N PHE A 143 2.47 -1.22 -12.83
CA PHE A 143 3.05 -2.17 -11.89
C PHE A 143 2.35 -3.52 -11.99
N LYS A 144 3.12 -4.61 -12.20
CA LYS A 144 2.66 -5.98 -12.52
C LYS A 144 3.24 -7.05 -11.59
N LEU A 145 3.41 -6.74 -10.30
CA LEU A 145 3.78 -7.73 -9.27
C LEU A 145 2.67 -7.90 -8.24
N GLY A 146 2.35 -9.16 -7.94
CA GLY A 146 1.37 -9.52 -6.91
C GLY A 146 -0.05 -9.62 -7.44
N ILE A 147 -1.03 -9.41 -6.57
CA ILE A 147 -2.44 -9.70 -6.87
C ILE A 147 -3.03 -8.59 -7.73
N PRO A 148 -3.66 -8.90 -8.88
CA PRO A 148 -4.38 -7.92 -9.69
C PRO A 148 -5.51 -7.28 -8.91
N THR A 149 -5.59 -5.95 -8.94
CA THR A 149 -6.68 -5.20 -8.32
C THR A 149 -7.63 -4.62 -9.37
N SER A 150 -8.92 -4.88 -9.19
CA SER A 150 -9.99 -4.12 -9.84
C SER A 150 -10.30 -2.91 -8.96
N GLY A 151 -9.80 -1.74 -9.35
CA GLY A 151 -10.17 -0.50 -8.65
C GLY A 151 -11.66 -0.21 -8.84
N THR A 152 -12.33 0.21 -7.76
CA THR A 152 -13.69 0.77 -7.84
C THR A 152 -13.66 2.29 -8.08
N ASP A 153 -12.47 2.89 -7.99
CA ASP A 153 -12.20 4.30 -8.25
C ASP A 153 -11.99 4.58 -9.75
N LYS A 154 -12.74 5.55 -10.26
CA LYS A 154 -12.59 6.16 -11.58
C LYS A 154 -11.82 7.47 -11.46
N SER A 155 -11.20 7.90 -12.56
CA SER A 155 -10.52 9.20 -12.63
C SER A 155 -11.45 10.33 -12.15
N GLY A 156 -10.96 11.17 -11.25
CA GLY A 156 -11.72 12.29 -10.67
C GLY A 156 -12.49 11.96 -9.39
N ASP A 157 -12.63 10.69 -9.00
CA ASP A 157 -13.38 10.32 -7.78
C ASP A 157 -12.76 10.82 -6.47
N TYR A 158 -11.50 11.27 -6.50
CA TYR A 158 -10.81 11.88 -5.38
C TYR A 158 -11.29 13.32 -5.12
N LYS A 159 -11.90 13.99 -6.10
CA LYS A 159 -12.46 15.33 -5.94
C LYS A 159 -13.78 15.24 -5.18
N VAL A 160 -13.78 15.65 -3.92
CA VAL A 160 -15.00 15.74 -3.12
C VAL A 160 -15.59 17.14 -3.31
N CYS A 161 -16.41 17.30 -4.35
CA CYS A 161 -17.20 18.52 -4.54
C CYS A 161 -18.56 18.47 -3.80
N ASP A 162 -19.00 17.26 -3.42
CA ASP A 162 -20.26 16.98 -2.75
C ASP A 162 -20.07 15.77 -1.83
N TYR A 163 -20.27 15.99 -0.53
CA TYR A 163 -20.12 14.97 0.51
C TYR A 163 -21.15 13.85 0.36
N ASP A 164 -22.43 14.17 0.14
CA ASP A 164 -23.52 13.19 0.09
C ASP A 164 -23.38 12.27 -1.11
N LYS A 165 -22.94 12.83 -2.25
CA LYS A 165 -22.63 12.04 -3.44
C LYS A 165 -21.49 11.06 -3.17
N LYS A 166 -20.43 11.50 -2.48
CA LYS A 166 -19.30 10.64 -2.12
C LYS A 166 -19.72 9.55 -1.11
N SER A 167 -20.48 9.92 -0.09
CA SER A 167 -21.00 9.01 0.94
C SER A 167 -21.87 7.91 0.35
N ARG A 168 -22.83 8.26 -0.52
CA ARG A 168 -23.68 7.30 -1.23
C ARG A 168 -22.87 6.32 -2.08
N LYS A 169 -21.82 6.79 -2.75
CA LYS A 169 -20.95 5.92 -3.55
C LYS A 169 -20.20 4.89 -2.68
N LEU A 170 -19.69 5.30 -1.52
CA LEU A 170 -18.94 4.41 -0.62
C LEU A 170 -19.82 3.31 0.00
N LYS A 171 -21.11 3.58 0.23
CA LYS A 171 -22.07 2.59 0.76
C LYS A 171 -22.42 1.47 -0.23
N ASN A 172 -22.05 1.63 -1.50
CA ASN A 172 -22.37 0.71 -2.59
C ASN A 172 -21.13 -0.04 -3.15
N ILE A 173 -20.05 -0.10 -2.36
CA ILE A 173 -18.83 -0.89 -2.65
C ILE A 173 -18.89 -2.17 -1.82
#